data_AF-A0A8B9VSN6-F1
#
_entry.id   AF-A0A8B9VSN6-F1
#
_cell.length_a   1.000
_cell.length_b   1.000
_cell.length_c   1.000
_cell.angle_alpha   90.00
_cell.angle_beta   90.00
_cell.angle_gamma   90.00
#
_symmetry.space_group_name_H-M   'P 1'
#
loop_
_entity.id
_entity.type
_entity.pdbx_description
1 polymer ?
#
loop_
_entity_poly.entity_id
_entity_poly.type
_entity_poly.pdbx_seq_one_letter_code
_entity_poly.pdbx_strand_id
1 'polypeptide(L)'
;GPAGRAEMAAGGAEELQQQQRRRRLGRLSALSVRRRAAELFRWLVAPVEPGEFAGRHWERAPLLVRRGDPGYYAGLFSTADFDAILRSGEVQFGTHLDVTSYAEGVRETHNPVGRALPAVVWDFYQNGCSLRLLNPQAFSTTVWHLLSILQEYFGSMAGANTYLTPPGTQGFAPHYDDIEAFVLQLEGKKHWRVYSPRTDTEVLPQFSSANLTQAELGKPVLEVVLEAGDLLYFPRGFIHQGDCLPDAHSLHITVSSYQRNSWGDLLEKLLPAALQMALEEDVEYRQGLPMGYLEYMGVANSDAADARRTAFVEKLQRLMKKLVDYAPIDAAVDQRAKSFLHDCLPPVLTQSEKQLSVYGFPAQWQDGSPRNVDILITKDTEVQENSTILVPFRCGASKWTPTHKHHAMQIAHSRDTPLLDTALSILSTVKQKHVHENLLHC
;
A
#
# COMPACT_ATOMS: atom_id res chain seq x y z
N GLY A 1 -46.48 0.96 -17.57
CA GLY A 1 -45.85 0.30 -18.74
C GLY A 1 -44.66 -0.52 -18.30
N PRO A 2 -44.11 -1.40 -19.16
CA PRO A 2 -42.94 -2.22 -18.83
C PRO A 2 -41.73 -1.42 -18.33
N ALA A 3 -41.57 -0.16 -18.77
CA ALA A 3 -40.57 0.78 -18.27
C ALA A 3 -40.67 1.08 -16.76
N GLY A 4 -41.88 1.31 -16.23
CA GLY A 4 -42.08 1.60 -14.80
C GLY A 4 -41.94 0.38 -13.88
N ARG A 5 -41.97 -0.85 -14.43
CA ARG A 5 -41.64 -2.06 -13.66
C ARG A 5 -40.13 -2.31 -13.61
N ALA A 6 -39.38 -1.90 -14.63
CA ALA A 6 -37.92 -1.98 -14.64
C ALA A 6 -37.28 -0.96 -13.69
N GLU A 7 -37.80 0.27 -13.62
CA GLU A 7 -37.33 1.30 -12.67
C GLU A 7 -37.61 0.92 -11.20
N MET A 8 -38.79 0.37 -10.89
CA MET A 8 -39.08 -0.12 -9.52
C MET A 8 -38.23 -1.34 -9.14
N ALA A 9 -37.92 -2.23 -10.09
CA ALA A 9 -37.05 -3.38 -9.83
C ALA A 9 -35.58 -2.98 -9.64
N ALA A 10 -35.11 -1.97 -10.39
CA ALA A 10 -33.77 -1.40 -10.23
C ALA A 10 -33.63 -0.68 -8.87
N GLY A 11 -34.61 0.15 -8.48
CA GLY A 11 -34.61 0.82 -7.18
C GLY A 11 -34.66 -0.15 -5.99
N GLY A 12 -35.42 -1.25 -6.10
CA GLY A 12 -35.45 -2.29 -5.06
C GLY A 12 -34.15 -3.10 -4.92
N ALA A 13 -33.44 -3.34 -6.03
CA ALA A 13 -32.15 -4.01 -6.02
C ALA A 13 -31.05 -3.11 -5.42
N GLU A 14 -31.08 -1.82 -5.73
CA GLU A 14 -30.14 -0.82 -5.23
C GLU A 14 -30.31 -0.58 -3.71
N GLU A 15 -31.55 -0.52 -3.22
CA GLU A 15 -31.85 -0.46 -1.79
C GLU A 15 -31.37 -1.72 -1.04
N LEU A 16 -31.62 -2.92 -1.60
CA LEU A 16 -31.16 -4.18 -1.01
C LEU A 16 -29.63 -4.26 -0.94
N GLN A 17 -28.93 -3.80 -1.99
CA GLN A 17 -27.46 -3.75 -2.02
C GLN A 17 -26.90 -2.73 -1.02
N GLN A 18 -27.50 -1.54 -0.92
CA GLN A 18 -27.17 -0.58 0.14
C GLN A 18 -27.40 -1.15 1.53
N GLN A 19 -28.48 -1.91 1.74
CA GLN A 19 -28.77 -2.56 3.03
C GLN A 19 -27.75 -3.65 3.37
N GLN A 20 -27.37 -4.48 2.41
CA GLN A 20 -26.35 -5.52 2.60
C GLN A 20 -24.98 -4.91 2.92
N ARG A 21 -24.62 -3.81 2.24
CA ARG A 21 -23.40 -3.04 2.51
C ARG A 21 -23.41 -2.40 3.90
N ARG A 22 -24.49 -1.71 4.29
CA ARG A 22 -24.65 -1.13 5.64
C ARG A 22 -24.57 -2.21 6.72
N ARG A 23 -25.17 -3.38 6.50
CA ARG A 23 -25.08 -4.52 7.42
C ARG A 23 -23.65 -5.07 7.53
N ARG A 24 -22.88 -5.12 6.44
CA ARG A 24 -21.47 -5.59 6.46
C ARG A 24 -20.52 -4.58 7.08
N LEU A 25 -20.57 -3.30 6.68
CA LEU A 25 -19.78 -2.24 7.30
C LEU A 25 -20.13 -2.08 8.79
N GLY A 26 -21.41 -2.23 9.14
CA GLY A 26 -21.87 -2.30 10.54
C GLY A 26 -21.29 -3.50 11.30
N ARG A 27 -21.22 -4.69 10.70
CA ARG A 27 -20.54 -5.85 11.31
C ARG A 27 -19.04 -5.64 11.48
N LEU A 28 -18.37 -5.02 10.51
CA LEU A 28 -16.95 -4.65 10.66
C LEU A 28 -16.77 -3.68 11.83
N SER A 29 -17.68 -2.73 12.03
CA SER A 29 -17.53 -1.70 13.06
C SER A 29 -17.48 -2.21 14.51
N ALA A 30 -17.92 -3.44 14.78
CA ALA A 30 -17.84 -4.08 16.10
C ALA A 30 -16.58 -4.95 16.29
N LEU A 31 -15.77 -5.14 15.25
CA LEU A 31 -14.58 -5.97 15.27
C LEU A 31 -13.33 -5.13 15.58
N SER A 32 -12.30 -5.76 16.13
CA SER A 32 -10.97 -5.15 16.18
C SER A 32 -10.44 -4.86 14.78
N VAL A 33 -9.61 -3.83 14.67
CA VAL A 33 -8.92 -3.39 13.45
C VAL A 33 -8.35 -4.56 12.63
N ARG A 34 -7.54 -5.43 13.26
CA ARG A 34 -6.97 -6.63 12.60
C ARG A 34 -8.03 -7.57 12.02
N ARG A 35 -9.13 -7.77 12.74
CA ARG A 35 -10.22 -8.63 12.27
C ARG A 35 -10.98 -7.95 11.13
N ARG A 36 -11.17 -6.62 11.18
CA ARG A 36 -11.76 -5.87 10.05
C ARG A 36 -10.92 -6.04 8.79
N ALA A 37 -9.61 -5.91 8.90
CA ALA A 37 -8.67 -6.10 7.81
C ALA A 37 -8.76 -7.50 7.20
N ALA A 38 -8.74 -8.55 8.04
CA ALA A 38 -8.88 -9.93 7.59
C ALA A 38 -10.23 -10.24 6.94
N GLU A 39 -11.34 -9.75 7.51
CA GLU A 39 -12.68 -9.92 6.94
C GLU A 39 -12.84 -9.17 5.61
N LEU A 40 -12.29 -7.94 5.52
CA LEU A 40 -12.33 -7.16 4.29
C LEU A 40 -11.51 -7.83 3.18
N PHE A 41 -10.33 -8.34 3.49
CA PHE A 41 -9.53 -9.07 2.50
C PHE A 41 -10.22 -10.37 2.08
N ARG A 42 -10.80 -11.14 3.02
CA ARG A 42 -11.60 -12.33 2.68
C ARG A 42 -12.75 -11.97 1.76
N TRP A 43 -13.48 -10.89 2.04
CA TRP A 43 -14.50 -10.38 1.13
C TRP A 43 -13.92 -10.04 -0.24
N LEU A 44 -12.80 -9.32 -0.30
CA LEU A 44 -12.18 -8.91 -1.55
C LEU A 44 -11.88 -10.08 -2.48
N VAL A 45 -11.41 -11.22 -1.96
CA VAL A 45 -11.03 -12.40 -2.78
C VAL A 45 -12.08 -13.52 -2.81
N ALA A 46 -13.21 -13.36 -2.10
CA ALA A 46 -14.25 -14.39 -2.04
C ALA A 46 -14.75 -14.80 -3.44
N PRO A 47 -14.96 -16.11 -3.71
CA PRO A 47 -15.01 -17.21 -2.74
C PRO A 47 -13.66 -17.87 -2.42
N VAL A 48 -12.53 -17.36 -2.93
CA VAL A 48 -11.21 -17.90 -2.61
C VAL A 48 -10.88 -17.59 -1.17
N GLU A 49 -10.50 -18.60 -0.40
CA GLU A 49 -10.09 -18.38 0.99
C GLU A 49 -8.70 -17.70 1.04
N PRO A 50 -8.45 -16.76 1.97
CA PRO A 50 -7.17 -16.06 2.05
C PRO A 50 -5.93 -16.97 2.13
N GLY A 51 -6.07 -18.13 2.79
CA GLY A 51 -4.98 -19.13 2.86
C GLY A 51 -4.67 -19.77 1.51
N GLU A 52 -5.69 -20.01 0.68
CA GLU A 52 -5.50 -20.50 -0.69
C GLU A 52 -4.87 -19.41 -1.56
N PHE A 53 -5.38 -18.19 -1.47
CA PHE A 53 -4.80 -17.03 -2.17
C PHE A 53 -3.30 -16.88 -1.87
N ALA A 54 -2.93 -16.87 -0.59
CA ALA A 54 -1.53 -16.72 -0.17
C ALA A 54 -0.64 -17.89 -0.63
N GLY A 55 -1.18 -19.12 -0.64
CA GLY A 55 -0.40 -20.30 -1.03
C GLY A 55 -0.21 -20.48 -2.54
N ARG A 56 -1.19 -20.06 -3.35
CA ARG A 56 -1.22 -20.36 -4.80
C ARG A 56 -1.05 -19.15 -5.70
N HIS A 57 -1.51 -17.98 -5.28
CA HIS A 57 -1.63 -16.81 -6.15
C HIS A 57 -0.64 -15.71 -5.78
N TRP A 58 -0.57 -15.34 -4.49
CA TRP A 58 0.28 -14.26 -4.02
C TRP A 58 1.74 -14.42 -4.50
N GLU A 59 2.24 -13.41 -5.23
CA GLU A 59 3.56 -13.36 -5.86
C GLU A 59 3.89 -14.54 -6.81
N ARG A 60 2.88 -15.28 -7.28
CA ARG A 60 3.06 -16.53 -8.05
C ARG A 60 2.25 -16.60 -9.33
N ALA A 61 0.95 -16.35 -9.24
CA ALA A 61 0.04 -16.62 -10.35
C ALA A 61 -1.17 -15.67 -10.33
N PRO A 62 -1.69 -15.27 -11.51
CA PRO A 62 -2.92 -14.51 -11.60
C PRO A 62 -4.10 -15.25 -10.95
N LEU A 63 -5.04 -14.50 -10.40
CA LEU A 63 -6.33 -15.00 -9.91
C LEU A 63 -7.45 -14.25 -10.61
N LEU A 64 -8.37 -14.98 -11.23
CA LEU A 64 -9.64 -14.44 -11.72
C LEU A 64 -10.78 -14.95 -10.84
N VAL A 65 -11.57 -14.02 -10.31
CA VAL A 65 -12.82 -14.33 -9.61
C VAL A 65 -13.97 -13.75 -10.44
N ARG A 66 -14.74 -14.63 -11.06
CA ARG A 66 -16.01 -14.27 -11.70
C ARG A 66 -17.13 -14.35 -10.68
N ARG A 67 -17.83 -13.24 -10.44
CA ARG A 67 -18.87 -13.19 -9.41
C ARG A 67 -20.28 -13.36 -9.95
N GLY A 68 -20.53 -12.89 -11.17
CA GLY A 68 -21.90 -12.81 -11.69
C GLY A 68 -22.82 -11.93 -10.83
N ASP A 69 -22.25 -11.03 -10.04
CA ASP A 69 -22.95 -10.06 -9.20
C ASP A 69 -22.45 -8.65 -9.56
N PRO A 70 -23.12 -7.97 -10.51
CA PRO A 70 -22.76 -6.60 -10.92
C PRO A 70 -22.76 -5.60 -9.76
N GLY A 71 -23.51 -5.88 -8.69
CA GLY A 71 -23.61 -5.01 -7.53
C GLY A 71 -22.54 -5.22 -6.47
N TYR A 72 -21.61 -6.16 -6.67
CA TYR A 72 -20.66 -6.56 -5.63
C TYR A 72 -19.83 -5.37 -5.09
N TYR A 73 -19.44 -4.47 -5.99
CA TYR A 73 -18.68 -3.26 -5.66
C TYR A 73 -19.55 -1.99 -5.62
N ALA A 74 -20.87 -2.10 -5.77
CA ALA A 74 -21.78 -0.95 -5.87
C ALA A 74 -21.60 0.02 -4.71
N GLY A 75 -21.30 1.29 -5.02
CA GLY A 75 -21.02 2.37 -4.08
C GLY A 75 -19.54 2.50 -3.66
N LEU A 76 -18.62 1.69 -4.20
CA LEU A 76 -17.18 1.87 -3.92
C LEU A 76 -16.68 3.14 -4.63
N PHE A 77 -16.93 3.20 -5.94
CA PHE A 77 -16.64 4.34 -6.80
C PHE A 77 -17.45 4.16 -8.10
N SER A 78 -17.86 5.26 -8.72
CA SER A 78 -18.66 5.26 -9.96
C SER A 78 -18.22 6.37 -10.91
N THR A 79 -18.68 6.30 -12.16
CA THR A 79 -18.52 7.38 -13.15
C THR A 79 -19.22 8.66 -12.67
N ALA A 80 -20.31 8.54 -11.92
CA ALA A 80 -20.97 9.69 -11.29
C ALA A 80 -20.11 10.34 -10.21
N ASP A 81 -19.43 9.54 -9.37
CA ASP A 81 -18.45 10.05 -8.39
C ASP A 81 -17.28 10.73 -9.11
N PHE A 82 -16.81 10.14 -10.21
CA PHE A 82 -15.76 10.72 -11.05
C PHE A 82 -16.15 12.13 -11.54
N ASP A 83 -17.34 12.29 -12.14
CA ASP A 83 -17.85 13.59 -12.60
C ASP A 83 -18.00 14.58 -11.45
N ALA A 84 -18.54 14.13 -10.31
CA ALA A 84 -18.69 14.96 -9.12
C ALA A 84 -17.33 15.48 -8.60
N ILE A 85 -16.30 14.65 -8.63
CA ILE A 85 -14.93 15.02 -8.24
C ILE A 85 -14.36 16.07 -9.20
N LEU A 86 -14.55 15.94 -10.51
CA LEU A 86 -14.12 16.96 -11.48
C LEU A 86 -14.82 18.32 -11.24
N ARG A 87 -16.11 18.30 -10.88
CA ARG A 87 -16.89 19.53 -10.65
C ARG A 87 -16.50 20.24 -9.37
N SER A 88 -16.50 19.50 -8.26
CA SER A 88 -16.36 20.03 -6.90
C SER A 88 -14.92 20.09 -6.39
N GLY A 89 -14.06 19.20 -6.89
CA GLY A 89 -12.66 19.12 -6.49
C GLY A 89 -11.74 20.00 -7.33
N GLU A 90 -10.53 20.21 -6.81
CA GLU A 90 -9.43 20.85 -7.52
C GLU A 90 -8.54 19.79 -8.19
N VAL A 91 -9.09 19.11 -9.20
CA VAL A 91 -8.38 18.08 -9.98
C VAL A 91 -7.45 18.77 -10.98
N GLN A 92 -6.20 18.34 -11.05
CA GLN A 92 -5.17 18.92 -11.92
C GLN A 92 -4.67 17.83 -12.86
N PHE A 93 -4.48 18.16 -14.14
CA PHE A 93 -3.87 17.24 -15.10
C PHE A 93 -2.42 16.93 -14.71
N GLY A 94 -1.98 15.68 -14.91
CA GLY A 94 -0.64 15.19 -14.57
C GLY A 94 -0.36 14.96 -13.08
N THR A 95 -1.04 15.69 -12.18
CA THR A 95 -0.94 15.47 -10.73
C THR A 95 -2.01 14.51 -10.23
N HIS A 96 -3.26 14.73 -10.64
CA HIS A 96 -4.42 13.97 -10.19
C HIS A 96 -5.04 13.15 -11.33
N LEU A 97 -5.04 13.68 -12.56
CA LEU A 97 -5.71 13.05 -13.68
C LEU A 97 -4.78 12.96 -14.90
N ASP A 98 -4.70 11.76 -15.49
CA ASP A 98 -4.09 11.56 -16.80
C ASP A 98 -5.15 11.25 -17.87
N VAL A 99 -4.91 11.78 -19.07
CA VAL A 99 -5.63 11.48 -20.28
C VAL A 99 -4.70 10.72 -21.22
N THR A 100 -5.12 9.54 -21.66
CA THR A 100 -4.25 8.61 -22.39
C THR A 100 -4.98 7.93 -23.54
N SER A 101 -4.25 7.61 -24.60
CA SER A 101 -4.73 6.76 -25.70
C SER A 101 -3.66 5.75 -26.08
N TYR A 102 -4.09 4.61 -26.59
CA TYR A 102 -3.24 3.64 -27.25
C TYR A 102 -3.89 3.17 -28.55
N ALA A 103 -3.29 3.56 -29.67
CA ALA A 103 -3.74 3.22 -31.00
C ALA A 103 -2.54 2.93 -31.89
N GLU A 104 -2.68 2.01 -32.84
CA GLU A 104 -1.64 1.68 -33.82
C GLU A 104 -0.26 1.35 -33.19
N GLY A 105 -0.26 0.79 -31.97
CA GLY A 105 0.96 0.43 -31.25
C GLY A 105 1.64 1.58 -30.51
N VAL A 106 1.08 2.80 -30.52
CA VAL A 106 1.63 3.99 -29.88
C VAL A 106 0.77 4.43 -28.70
N ARG A 107 1.41 4.68 -27.55
CA ARG A 107 0.75 5.21 -26.35
C ARG A 107 1.04 6.71 -26.19
N GLU A 108 0.00 7.51 -26.02
CA GLU A 108 0.10 8.97 -25.91
C GLU A 108 -0.45 9.49 -24.57
N THR A 109 0.11 10.61 -24.09
CA THR A 109 -0.44 11.41 -22.98
C THR A 109 -0.98 12.70 -23.57
N HIS A 110 -2.22 13.05 -23.21
CA HIS A 110 -2.89 14.24 -23.72
C HIS A 110 -3.13 15.33 -22.67
N ASN A 111 -2.45 15.23 -21.52
CA ASN A 111 -2.61 16.11 -20.37
C ASN A 111 -2.39 17.59 -20.75
N PRO A 112 -3.43 18.43 -20.72
CA PRO A 112 -3.27 19.87 -20.76
C PRO A 112 -2.57 20.38 -19.49
N VAL A 113 -2.17 21.65 -19.50
CA VAL A 113 -1.69 22.32 -18.28
C VAL A 113 -2.87 22.84 -17.46
N GLY A 114 -2.85 22.59 -16.16
CA GLY A 114 -3.80 23.17 -15.20
C GLY A 114 -4.99 22.28 -14.85
N ARG A 115 -6.11 22.92 -14.48
CA ARG A 115 -7.27 22.25 -13.86
C ARG A 115 -8.00 21.37 -14.87
N ALA A 116 -8.32 20.15 -14.44
CA ALA A 116 -9.14 19.19 -15.17
C ALA A 116 -10.63 19.50 -15.03
N LEU A 117 -11.12 20.45 -15.83
CA LEU A 117 -12.54 20.81 -15.86
C LEU A 117 -13.38 19.73 -16.55
N PRO A 118 -14.62 19.44 -16.08
CA PRO A 118 -15.47 18.41 -16.66
C PRO A 118 -15.64 18.53 -18.17
N ALA A 119 -15.85 19.75 -18.70
CA ALA A 119 -16.06 19.96 -20.13
C ALA A 119 -14.85 19.49 -20.97
N VAL A 120 -13.62 19.74 -20.50
CA VAL A 120 -12.39 19.35 -21.20
C VAL A 120 -12.16 17.85 -21.07
N VAL A 121 -12.34 17.31 -19.86
CA VAL A 121 -12.12 15.89 -19.58
C VAL A 121 -13.10 15.00 -20.34
N TRP A 122 -14.39 15.37 -20.37
CA TRP A 122 -15.40 14.63 -21.11
C TRP A 122 -15.26 14.76 -22.62
N ASP A 123 -14.72 15.88 -23.13
CA ASP A 123 -14.38 16.02 -24.54
C ASP A 123 -13.28 15.01 -24.95
N PHE A 124 -12.20 14.89 -24.16
CA PHE A 124 -11.19 13.85 -24.41
C PHE A 124 -11.77 12.44 -24.37
N TYR A 125 -12.64 12.15 -23.40
CA TYR A 125 -13.30 10.84 -23.30
C TYR A 125 -14.17 10.54 -24.53
N GLN A 126 -14.95 11.51 -25.00
CA GLN A 126 -15.76 11.37 -26.22
C GLN A 126 -14.90 11.18 -27.47
N ASN A 127 -13.68 11.71 -27.47
CA ASN A 127 -12.68 11.52 -28.53
C ASN A 127 -11.77 10.29 -28.30
N GLY A 128 -12.24 9.30 -27.53
CA GLY A 128 -11.62 7.98 -27.43
C GLY A 128 -10.50 7.84 -26.40
N CYS A 129 -10.22 8.86 -25.60
CA CYS A 129 -9.17 8.79 -24.58
C CYS A 129 -9.66 8.12 -23.29
N SER A 130 -8.81 7.28 -22.69
CA SER A 130 -8.98 6.80 -21.32
C SER A 130 -8.58 7.88 -20.31
N LEU A 131 -9.33 7.92 -19.22
CA LEU A 131 -9.10 8.81 -18.07
C LEU A 131 -8.59 7.98 -16.90
N ARG A 132 -7.45 8.38 -16.31
CA ARG A 132 -6.87 7.75 -15.13
C ARG A 132 -6.84 8.74 -13.97
N LEU A 133 -7.63 8.50 -12.94
CA LEU A 133 -7.57 9.27 -11.68
C LEU A 133 -6.55 8.62 -10.75
N LEU A 134 -5.48 9.34 -10.47
CA LEU A 134 -4.46 9.01 -9.49
C LEU A 134 -4.97 9.32 -8.09
N ASN A 135 -4.65 8.47 -7.12
CA ASN A 135 -4.96 8.68 -5.70
C ASN A 135 -6.45 9.02 -5.45
N PRO A 136 -7.41 8.20 -5.92
CA PRO A 136 -8.85 8.43 -5.74
C PRO A 136 -9.27 8.53 -4.27
N GLN A 137 -8.50 7.95 -3.34
CA GLN A 137 -8.72 8.07 -1.90
C GLN A 137 -8.58 9.50 -1.36
N ALA A 138 -7.89 10.40 -2.07
CA ALA A 138 -7.86 11.82 -1.71
C ALA A 138 -9.23 12.51 -1.90
N PHE A 139 -10.10 11.94 -2.75
CA PHE A 139 -11.37 12.53 -3.14
C PHE A 139 -12.59 11.70 -2.69
N SER A 140 -12.42 10.38 -2.52
CA SER A 140 -13.47 9.47 -2.08
C SER A 140 -13.20 8.89 -0.71
N THR A 141 -14.05 9.23 0.26
CA THR A 141 -14.01 8.70 1.63
C THR A 141 -14.23 7.19 1.66
N THR A 142 -15.01 6.63 0.72
CA THR A 142 -15.25 5.19 0.63
C THR A 142 -13.99 4.45 0.16
N VAL A 143 -13.29 5.00 -0.84
CA VAL A 143 -12.01 4.43 -1.30
C VAL A 143 -10.95 4.57 -0.22
N TRP A 144 -10.86 5.73 0.44
CA TRP A 144 -9.98 5.91 1.60
C TRP A 144 -10.23 4.86 2.69
N HIS A 145 -11.49 4.64 3.07
CA HIS A 145 -11.84 3.65 4.09
C HIS A 145 -11.46 2.22 3.68
N LEU A 146 -11.70 1.84 2.41
CA LEU A 146 -11.28 0.54 1.89
C LEU A 146 -9.76 0.37 2.03
N LEU A 147 -8.99 1.33 1.52
CA LEU A 147 -7.53 1.25 1.49
C LEU A 147 -6.93 1.33 2.90
N SER A 148 -7.48 2.16 3.80
CA SER A 148 -7.00 2.29 5.18
C SER A 148 -7.13 0.99 5.98
N ILE A 149 -8.09 0.12 5.61
CA ILE A 149 -8.25 -1.20 6.22
C ILE A 149 -7.36 -2.23 5.52
N LEU A 150 -7.26 -2.20 4.18
CA LEU A 150 -6.43 -3.14 3.43
C LEU A 150 -4.93 -2.99 3.72
N GLN A 151 -4.43 -1.77 3.92
CA GLN A 151 -3.02 -1.54 4.25
C GLN A 151 -2.60 -2.25 5.56
N GLU A 152 -3.54 -2.41 6.50
CA GLU A 152 -3.29 -3.13 7.76
C GLU A 152 -3.24 -4.64 7.55
N TYR A 153 -3.96 -5.16 6.56
CA TYR A 153 -3.86 -6.56 6.16
C TYR A 153 -2.52 -6.83 5.49
N PHE A 154 -2.09 -5.94 4.58
CA PHE A 154 -0.85 -6.11 3.84
C PHE A 154 0.41 -5.82 4.66
N GLY A 155 0.33 -4.95 5.67
CA GLY A 155 1.52 -4.42 6.33
C GLY A 155 2.39 -3.59 5.38
N SER A 156 1.74 -2.96 4.40
CA SER A 156 2.33 -2.14 3.34
C SER A 156 1.30 -1.11 2.90
N MET A 157 1.74 0.02 2.35
CA MET A 157 0.83 1.03 1.81
C MET A 157 -0.13 0.39 0.79
N ALA A 158 -1.42 0.72 0.90
CA ALA A 158 -2.42 0.38 -0.11
C ALA A 158 -2.79 1.64 -0.89
N GLY A 159 -2.45 1.66 -2.17
CA GLY A 159 -2.81 2.71 -3.11
C GLY A 159 -3.94 2.28 -4.04
N ALA A 160 -4.42 3.22 -4.84
CA ALA A 160 -5.29 2.89 -5.96
C ALA A 160 -5.18 3.89 -7.10
N ASN A 161 -5.59 3.46 -8.29
CA ASN A 161 -5.93 4.31 -9.44
C ASN A 161 -7.28 3.87 -9.99
N THR A 162 -8.10 4.81 -10.48
CA THR A 162 -9.29 4.46 -11.28
C THR A 162 -9.04 4.70 -12.75
N TYR A 163 -9.63 3.86 -13.59
CA TYR A 163 -9.47 3.90 -15.03
C TYR A 163 -10.83 3.83 -15.71
N LEU A 164 -11.21 4.93 -16.35
CA LEU A 164 -12.43 5.06 -17.15
C LEU A 164 -12.04 5.05 -18.63
N THR A 165 -12.51 4.05 -19.38
CA THR A 165 -12.14 3.83 -20.79
C THR A 165 -13.41 3.81 -21.66
N PRO A 166 -13.48 4.61 -22.74
CA PRO A 166 -14.65 4.64 -23.62
C PRO A 166 -14.80 3.34 -24.42
N PRO A 167 -15.99 3.07 -25.00
CA PRO A 167 -16.22 1.88 -25.82
C PRO A 167 -15.27 1.79 -27.01
N GLY A 168 -14.81 0.58 -27.32
CA GLY A 168 -14.00 0.29 -28.51
C GLY A 168 -12.57 0.85 -28.50
N THR A 169 -12.06 1.33 -27.36
CA THR A 169 -10.72 1.90 -27.27
C THR A 169 -9.81 1.21 -26.25
N GLN A 170 -8.52 1.51 -26.35
CA GLN A 170 -7.48 1.11 -25.41
C GLN A 170 -6.73 2.36 -24.95
N GLY A 171 -6.47 2.50 -23.65
CA GLY A 171 -5.79 3.68 -23.09
C GLY A 171 -4.28 3.51 -22.92
N PHE A 172 -3.84 2.29 -22.66
CA PHE A 172 -2.48 1.98 -22.24
C PHE A 172 -1.88 0.89 -23.11
N ALA A 173 -0.60 1.02 -23.44
CA ALA A 173 0.18 -0.04 -24.06
C ALA A 173 0.35 -1.23 -23.09
N PRO A 174 0.69 -2.43 -23.59
CA PRO A 174 1.12 -3.54 -22.74
C PRO A 174 2.31 -3.15 -21.85
N HIS A 175 2.25 -3.46 -20.56
CA HIS A 175 3.31 -3.20 -19.58
C HIS A 175 3.17 -4.12 -18.37
N TYR A 176 4.20 -4.16 -17.51
CA TYR A 176 4.09 -4.67 -16.15
C TYR A 176 4.42 -3.57 -15.14
N ASP A 177 3.82 -3.66 -13.95
CA ASP A 177 4.05 -2.73 -12.83
C ASP A 177 4.99 -3.32 -11.77
N ASP A 178 5.42 -2.47 -10.83
CA ASP A 178 6.24 -2.79 -9.65
C ASP A 178 5.41 -3.04 -8.36
N ILE A 179 4.11 -3.30 -8.51
CA ILE A 179 3.17 -3.51 -7.41
C ILE A 179 2.34 -4.79 -7.58
N GLU A 180 1.82 -5.28 -6.47
CA GLU A 180 0.82 -6.34 -6.46
C GLU A 180 -0.55 -5.73 -6.78
N ALA A 181 -1.18 -6.15 -7.88
CA ALA A 181 -2.36 -5.49 -8.43
C ALA A 181 -3.65 -6.29 -8.21
N PHE A 182 -4.68 -5.62 -7.71
CA PHE A 182 -6.05 -6.12 -7.61
C PHE A 182 -6.97 -5.21 -8.44
N VAL A 183 -7.38 -5.66 -9.62
CA VAL A 183 -8.31 -4.98 -10.52
C VAL A 183 -9.74 -5.35 -10.14
N LEU A 184 -10.50 -4.37 -9.65
CA LEU A 184 -11.92 -4.51 -9.32
C LEU A 184 -12.74 -3.86 -10.43
N GLN A 185 -13.47 -4.65 -11.21
CA GLN A 185 -14.31 -4.13 -12.30
C GLN A 185 -15.59 -3.50 -11.71
N LEU A 186 -15.77 -2.19 -11.89
CA LEU A 186 -16.84 -1.41 -11.24
C LEU A 186 -18.05 -1.22 -12.14
N GLU A 187 -17.81 -0.86 -13.41
CA GLU A 187 -18.86 -0.64 -14.41
C GLU A 187 -18.46 -1.23 -15.75
N GLY A 188 -19.46 -1.62 -16.55
CA GLY A 188 -19.28 -2.04 -17.93
C GLY A 188 -18.42 -3.29 -18.09
N LYS A 189 -17.66 -3.36 -19.19
CA LYS A 189 -16.87 -4.54 -19.57
C LYS A 189 -15.51 -4.17 -20.11
N LYS A 190 -14.48 -4.95 -19.79
CA LYS A 190 -13.14 -4.77 -20.36
C LYS A 190 -12.50 -6.10 -20.71
N HIS A 191 -11.97 -6.20 -21.91
CA HIS A 191 -11.18 -7.33 -22.35
C HIS A 191 -9.76 -7.20 -21.81
N TRP A 192 -9.31 -8.17 -21.03
CA TRP A 192 -8.01 -8.22 -20.38
C TRP A 192 -7.20 -9.40 -20.89
N ARG A 193 -5.92 -9.14 -21.15
CA ARG A 193 -4.91 -10.16 -21.43
C ARG A 193 -3.75 -9.99 -20.46
N VAL A 194 -3.39 -11.07 -19.78
CA VAL A 194 -2.29 -11.14 -18.80
C VAL A 194 -1.30 -12.19 -19.28
N TYR A 195 -0.01 -11.88 -19.20
CA TYR A 195 1.10 -12.70 -19.69
C TYR A 195 2.09 -12.93 -18.56
N SER A 196 2.70 -14.11 -18.52
CA SER A 196 3.81 -14.36 -17.60
C SER A 196 5.00 -13.43 -17.88
N PRO A 197 5.84 -13.16 -16.87
CA PRO A 197 7.18 -12.59 -17.09
C PRO A 197 7.91 -13.31 -18.23
N ARG A 198 8.56 -12.57 -19.12
CA ARG A 198 9.20 -13.12 -20.33
C ARG A 198 10.51 -13.83 -19.99
N THR A 199 11.17 -13.37 -18.93
CA THR A 199 12.46 -13.87 -18.44
C THR A 199 12.46 -13.89 -16.90
N ASP A 200 13.39 -14.63 -16.32
CA ASP A 200 13.56 -14.69 -14.85
C ASP A 200 13.84 -13.32 -14.22
N THR A 201 14.45 -12.40 -14.97
CA THR A 201 14.72 -11.03 -14.49
C THR A 201 13.48 -10.15 -14.40
N GLU A 202 12.39 -10.54 -15.07
CA GLU A 202 11.09 -9.87 -15.01
C GLU A 202 10.16 -10.50 -13.97
N VAL A 203 10.59 -11.57 -13.29
CA VAL A 203 9.82 -12.16 -12.19
C VAL A 203 10.00 -11.28 -10.95
N LEU A 204 8.90 -10.76 -10.43
CA LEU A 204 8.86 -9.89 -9.25
C LEU A 204 9.81 -8.67 -9.34
N PRO A 205 9.74 -7.86 -10.42
CA PRO A 205 10.71 -6.80 -10.68
C PRO A 205 10.58 -5.69 -9.63
N GLN A 206 11.68 -4.95 -9.41
CA GLN A 206 11.69 -3.82 -8.48
C GLN A 206 11.06 -2.54 -9.06
N PHE A 207 10.92 -2.47 -10.39
CA PHE A 207 10.50 -1.27 -11.13
C PHE A 207 9.59 -1.66 -12.29
N SER A 208 8.65 -0.78 -12.64
CA SER A 208 7.74 -0.97 -13.78
C SER A 208 8.49 -1.02 -15.11
N SER A 209 7.90 -1.68 -16.10
CA SER A 209 8.45 -1.74 -17.44
C SER A 209 8.28 -0.43 -18.21
N ALA A 210 9.01 -0.30 -19.32
CA ALA A 210 8.58 0.59 -20.39
C ALA A 210 7.29 0.07 -21.07
N ASN A 211 6.67 0.89 -21.92
CA ASN A 211 5.61 0.41 -22.81
C ASN A 211 6.17 -0.63 -23.78
N LEU A 212 5.53 -1.79 -23.84
CA LEU A 212 5.92 -2.90 -24.72
C LEU A 212 5.08 -2.89 -26.00
N THR A 213 5.65 -3.44 -27.07
CA THR A 213 4.97 -3.66 -28.34
C THR A 213 4.29 -5.03 -28.39
N GLN A 214 3.31 -5.21 -29.27
CA GLN A 214 2.62 -6.51 -29.43
C GLN A 214 3.58 -7.63 -29.88
N ALA A 215 4.65 -7.29 -30.61
CA ALA A 215 5.67 -8.27 -31.05
C ALA A 215 6.53 -8.81 -29.90
N GLU A 216 6.58 -8.10 -28.78
CA GLU A 216 7.31 -8.52 -27.58
C GLU A 216 6.47 -9.44 -26.67
N LEU A 217 5.20 -9.65 -27.00
CA LEU A 217 4.28 -10.44 -26.19
C LEU A 217 4.25 -11.89 -26.66
N GLY A 218 4.20 -12.80 -25.69
CA GLY A 218 3.90 -14.21 -25.93
C GLY A 218 2.40 -14.49 -25.96
N LYS A 219 2.04 -15.75 -25.68
CA LYS A 219 0.64 -16.14 -25.47
C LYS A 219 0.15 -15.66 -24.09
N PRO A 220 -1.04 -15.06 -23.97
CA PRO A 220 -1.59 -14.72 -22.67
C PRO A 220 -1.81 -16.00 -21.84
N VAL A 221 -1.44 -15.95 -20.56
CA VAL A 221 -1.76 -17.00 -19.59
C VAL A 221 -3.19 -16.88 -19.08
N LEU A 222 -3.77 -15.68 -19.20
CA LEU A 222 -5.16 -15.40 -18.87
C LEU A 222 -5.70 -14.36 -19.85
N GLU A 223 -6.82 -14.68 -20.50
CA GLU A 223 -7.55 -13.80 -21.41
C GLU A 223 -9.03 -13.86 -21.06
N VAL A 224 -9.63 -12.72 -20.73
CA VAL A 224 -10.99 -12.64 -20.18
C VAL A 224 -11.64 -11.30 -20.46
N VAL A 225 -12.95 -11.29 -20.65
CA VAL A 225 -13.76 -10.07 -20.49
C VAL A 225 -14.22 -10.00 -19.03
N LEU A 226 -13.73 -9.02 -18.29
CA LEU A 226 -14.22 -8.73 -16.95
C LEU A 226 -15.55 -7.98 -17.06
N GLU A 227 -16.50 -8.35 -16.21
CA GLU A 227 -17.76 -7.64 -16.04
C GLU A 227 -17.85 -7.02 -14.64
N ALA A 228 -18.73 -6.04 -14.45
CA ALA A 228 -18.93 -5.41 -13.15
C ALA A 228 -19.07 -6.46 -12.02
N GLY A 229 -18.34 -6.24 -10.93
CA GLY A 229 -18.28 -7.17 -9.80
C GLY A 229 -17.17 -8.20 -9.86
N ASP A 230 -16.48 -8.40 -10.98
CA ASP A 230 -15.35 -9.35 -11.08
C ASP A 230 -14.04 -8.79 -10.48
N LEU A 231 -13.18 -9.70 -10.00
CA LEU A 231 -11.81 -9.40 -9.55
C LEU A 231 -10.79 -10.09 -10.45
N LEU A 232 -9.74 -9.36 -10.81
CA LEU A 232 -8.52 -9.91 -11.37
C LEU A 232 -7.32 -9.48 -10.51
N TYR A 233 -6.56 -10.44 -9.98
CA TYR A 233 -5.28 -10.21 -9.34
C TYR A 233 -4.14 -10.73 -10.21
N PHE A 234 -3.00 -10.04 -10.21
CA PHE A 234 -1.74 -10.54 -10.74
C PHE A 234 -0.53 -9.96 -10.01
N PRO A 235 0.56 -10.75 -9.85
CA PRO A 235 1.81 -10.25 -9.26
C PRO A 235 2.50 -9.18 -10.11
N ARG A 236 3.34 -8.36 -9.48
CA ARG A 236 4.27 -7.47 -10.20
C ARG A 236 5.13 -8.28 -11.17
N GLY A 237 5.37 -7.72 -12.36
CA GLY A 237 6.08 -8.40 -13.46
C GLY A 237 5.18 -9.16 -14.45
N PHE A 238 3.91 -9.42 -14.12
CA PHE A 238 2.96 -9.94 -15.11
C PHE A 238 2.57 -8.82 -16.07
N ILE A 239 2.95 -8.99 -17.35
CA ILE A 239 2.56 -8.05 -18.40
C ILE A 239 1.05 -8.11 -18.55
N HIS A 240 0.41 -6.97 -18.73
CA HIS A 240 -1.02 -6.89 -18.94
C HIS A 240 -1.38 -5.78 -19.92
N GLN A 241 -2.51 -5.97 -20.59
CA GLN A 241 -3.18 -4.94 -21.39
C GLN A 241 -4.68 -5.17 -21.35
N GLY A 242 -5.44 -4.09 -21.49
CA GLY A 242 -6.89 -4.20 -21.59
C GLY A 242 -7.54 -3.14 -22.47
N ASP A 243 -8.46 -3.58 -23.31
CA ASP A 243 -9.25 -2.81 -24.26
C ASP A 243 -10.75 -2.94 -23.96
N CYS A 244 -11.51 -1.89 -24.27
CA CYS A 244 -12.97 -1.94 -24.17
C CYS A 244 -13.57 -2.58 -25.42
N LEU A 245 -14.62 -3.36 -25.21
CA LEU A 245 -15.46 -3.85 -26.29
C LEU A 245 -16.19 -2.67 -26.98
N PRO A 246 -16.61 -2.81 -28.25
CA PRO A 246 -17.24 -1.71 -28.99
C PRO A 246 -18.54 -1.17 -28.38
N ASP A 247 -19.25 -1.96 -27.58
CA ASP A 247 -20.60 -1.70 -27.10
C ASP A 247 -20.67 -1.26 -25.62
N ALA A 248 -19.55 -1.26 -24.90
CA ALA A 248 -19.52 -0.95 -23.47
C ALA A 248 -18.29 -0.14 -23.08
N HIS A 249 -18.48 0.88 -22.23
CA HIS A 249 -17.36 1.48 -21.52
C HIS A 249 -16.85 0.54 -20.43
N SER A 250 -15.75 0.92 -19.79
CA SER A 250 -15.26 0.26 -18.60
C SER A 250 -14.86 1.28 -17.55
N LEU A 251 -15.27 1.05 -16.31
CA LEU A 251 -14.67 1.64 -15.13
C LEU A 251 -14.12 0.53 -14.23
N HIS A 252 -12.85 0.61 -13.87
CA HIS A 252 -12.29 -0.23 -12.82
C HIS A 252 -11.43 0.59 -11.86
N ILE A 253 -11.24 0.06 -10.65
CA ILE A 253 -10.25 0.53 -9.70
C ILE A 253 -9.19 -0.56 -9.51
N THR A 254 -7.93 -0.19 -9.67
CA THR A 254 -6.81 -1.07 -9.33
C THR A 254 -6.34 -0.69 -7.95
N VAL A 255 -6.52 -1.59 -6.98
CA VAL A 255 -5.88 -1.49 -5.67
C VAL A 255 -4.48 -2.07 -5.79
N SER A 256 -3.47 -1.33 -5.34
CA SER A 256 -2.06 -1.72 -5.42
C SER A 256 -1.40 -1.71 -4.05
N SER A 257 -0.46 -2.63 -3.83
CA SER A 257 0.37 -2.68 -2.61
C SER A 257 1.73 -3.33 -2.88
N TYR A 258 2.57 -3.45 -1.84
CA TYR A 258 3.85 -4.16 -1.88
C TYR A 258 4.96 -3.53 -2.74
N GLN A 259 4.83 -2.27 -3.13
CA GLN A 259 5.91 -1.53 -3.78
C GLN A 259 7.15 -1.50 -2.87
N ARG A 260 8.31 -1.89 -3.40
CA ARG A 260 9.60 -1.92 -2.67
C ARG A 260 9.49 -2.61 -1.29
N ASN A 261 8.70 -3.69 -1.23
CA ASN A 261 8.46 -4.45 0.00
C ASN A 261 9.15 -5.83 0.06
N SER A 262 10.32 -5.98 -0.57
CA SER A 262 11.00 -7.27 -0.71
C SER A 262 12.00 -7.59 0.41
N TRP A 263 12.51 -8.82 0.44
CA TRP A 263 13.67 -9.19 1.26
C TRP A 263 14.91 -8.36 0.93
N GLY A 264 15.11 -7.98 -0.34
CA GLY A 264 16.19 -7.09 -0.76
C GLY A 264 16.09 -5.72 -0.09
N ASP A 265 14.89 -5.13 -0.06
CA ASP A 265 14.65 -3.83 0.57
C ASP A 265 14.89 -3.88 2.10
N LEU A 266 14.61 -5.02 2.75
CA LEU A 266 14.97 -5.21 4.16
C LEU A 266 16.49 -5.32 4.35
N LEU A 267 17.19 -6.07 3.48
CA LEU A 267 18.64 -6.20 3.53
C LEU A 267 19.36 -4.88 3.28
N GLU A 268 18.81 -3.99 2.44
CA GLU A 268 19.32 -2.63 2.24
C GLU A 268 19.35 -1.80 3.54
N LYS A 269 18.44 -2.05 4.49
CA LYS A 269 18.45 -1.42 5.82
C LYS A 269 19.32 -2.20 6.82
N LEU A 270 19.27 -3.53 6.75
CA LEU A 270 19.93 -4.41 7.71
C LEU A 270 21.46 -4.40 7.58
N LEU A 271 21.98 -4.53 6.35
CA LEU A 271 23.41 -4.75 6.12
C LEU A 271 24.29 -3.57 6.55
N PRO A 272 23.95 -2.30 6.25
CA PRO A 272 24.73 -1.16 6.75
C PRO A 272 24.75 -1.08 8.28
N ALA A 273 23.61 -1.38 8.93
CA ALA A 273 23.51 -1.37 10.39
C ALA A 273 24.33 -2.51 11.03
N ALA A 274 24.27 -3.71 10.44
CA ALA A 274 25.09 -4.86 10.88
C ALA A 274 26.59 -4.56 10.75
N LEU A 275 26.99 -3.93 9.64
CA LEU A 275 28.40 -3.56 9.41
C LEU A 275 28.88 -2.52 10.42
N GLN A 276 28.05 -1.53 10.74
CA GLN A 276 28.39 -0.53 11.76
C GLN A 276 28.61 -1.18 13.13
N MET A 277 27.74 -2.10 13.54
CA MET A 277 27.89 -2.84 14.81
C MET A 277 29.16 -3.71 14.81
N ALA A 278 29.40 -4.45 13.72
CA ALA A 278 30.61 -5.27 13.58
C ALA A 278 31.90 -4.43 13.67
N LEU A 279 31.91 -3.24 13.07
CA LEU A 279 33.03 -2.29 13.14
C LEU A 279 33.27 -1.75 14.55
N GLU A 280 32.26 -1.71 15.42
CA GLU A 280 32.41 -1.26 16.81
C GLU A 280 32.87 -2.40 17.73
N GLU A 281 32.38 -3.61 17.50
CA GLU A 281 32.53 -4.72 18.44
C GLU A 281 33.67 -5.69 18.09
N ASP A 282 34.04 -5.79 16.81
CA ASP A 282 34.96 -6.82 16.33
C ASP A 282 36.16 -6.26 15.56
N VAL A 283 37.35 -6.52 16.13
CA VAL A 283 38.62 -6.06 15.56
C VAL A 283 38.89 -6.66 14.18
N GLU A 284 38.35 -7.84 13.84
CA GLU A 284 38.57 -8.46 12.53
C GLU A 284 38.04 -7.57 11.38
N TYR A 285 36.93 -6.85 11.61
CA TYR A 285 36.38 -5.87 10.66
C TYR A 285 37.13 -4.54 10.64
N ARG A 286 37.92 -4.24 11.67
CA ARG A 286 38.77 -3.04 11.76
C ARG A 286 40.20 -3.26 11.26
N GLN A 287 40.61 -4.50 11.02
CA GLN A 287 41.93 -4.80 10.46
C GLN A 287 42.07 -4.17 9.07
N GLY A 288 43.22 -3.53 8.82
CA GLY A 288 43.54 -3.00 7.51
C GLY A 288 43.57 -4.08 6.42
N LEU A 289 43.23 -3.70 5.19
CA LEU A 289 43.42 -4.57 4.03
C LEU A 289 44.90 -4.92 3.85
N PRO A 290 45.23 -6.07 3.21
CA PRO A 290 46.61 -6.41 2.90
C PRO A 290 47.29 -5.30 2.08
N MET A 291 48.54 -4.99 2.39
CA MET A 291 49.34 -4.08 1.58
C MET A 291 49.49 -4.63 0.16
N GLY A 292 49.40 -3.76 -0.85
CA GLY A 292 49.49 -4.16 -2.26
C GLY A 292 48.29 -4.93 -2.81
N TYR A 293 47.13 -4.96 -2.11
CA TYR A 293 45.96 -5.71 -2.59
C TYR A 293 45.47 -5.31 -4.00
N LEU A 294 45.76 -4.07 -4.43
CA LEU A 294 45.44 -3.56 -5.76
C LEU A 294 46.21 -4.27 -6.90
N GLU A 295 47.29 -4.98 -6.60
CA GLU A 295 48.06 -5.75 -7.60
C GLU A 295 47.34 -7.03 -8.04
N TYR A 296 46.42 -7.57 -7.23
CA TYR A 296 45.77 -8.86 -7.47
C TYR A 296 44.24 -8.84 -7.28
N MET A 297 43.68 -7.72 -6.81
CA MET A 297 42.24 -7.45 -6.76
C MET A 297 41.84 -6.38 -7.79
N GLY A 298 40.54 -6.20 -8.01
CA GLY A 298 39.99 -5.29 -9.03
C GLY A 298 39.68 -5.98 -10.36
N VAL A 299 38.92 -5.30 -11.22
CA VAL A 299 38.41 -5.84 -12.50
C VAL A 299 39.56 -6.24 -13.44
N ALA A 300 40.64 -5.46 -13.47
CA ALA A 300 41.83 -5.75 -14.29
C ALA A 300 42.54 -7.07 -13.90
N ASN A 301 42.33 -7.55 -12.68
CA ASN A 301 42.92 -8.78 -12.14
C ASN A 301 41.86 -9.89 -11.95
N SER A 302 40.72 -9.80 -12.64
CA SER A 302 39.59 -10.72 -12.44
C SER A 302 39.95 -12.19 -12.77
N ASP A 303 40.74 -12.39 -13.82
CA ASP A 303 41.21 -13.70 -14.31
C ASP A 303 42.62 -14.07 -13.79
N ALA A 304 43.21 -13.26 -12.91
CA ALA A 304 44.55 -13.50 -12.40
C ALA A 304 44.59 -14.75 -11.50
N ALA A 305 45.40 -15.74 -11.87
CA ALA A 305 45.67 -16.92 -11.05
C ALA A 305 46.68 -16.58 -9.93
N ASP A 306 46.20 -15.93 -8.87
CA ASP A 306 47.01 -15.51 -7.72
C ASP A 306 46.44 -16.10 -6.41
N ALA A 307 47.26 -16.83 -5.64
CA ALA A 307 46.85 -17.40 -4.36
C ALA A 307 46.39 -16.33 -3.34
N ARG A 308 46.94 -15.11 -3.43
CA ARG A 308 46.54 -13.96 -2.59
C ARG A 308 45.12 -13.52 -2.89
N ARG A 309 44.68 -13.59 -4.15
CA ARG A 309 43.30 -13.31 -4.56
C ARG A 309 42.34 -14.32 -3.96
N THR A 310 42.66 -15.61 -4.04
CA THR A 310 41.87 -16.68 -3.42
C THR A 310 41.72 -16.45 -1.91
N ALA A 311 42.83 -16.24 -1.20
CA ALA A 311 42.82 -15.99 0.24
C ALA A 311 42.05 -14.71 0.62
N PHE A 312 42.12 -13.65 -0.21
CA PHE A 312 41.35 -12.42 -0.02
C PHE A 312 39.83 -12.68 -0.11
N VAL A 313 39.40 -13.41 -1.15
CA VAL A 313 37.98 -13.76 -1.35
C VAL A 313 37.48 -14.67 -0.23
N GLU A 314 38.26 -15.65 0.22
CA GLU A 314 37.91 -16.50 1.35
C GLU A 314 37.74 -15.69 2.65
N LYS A 315 38.64 -14.73 2.94
CA LYS A 315 38.50 -13.84 4.09
C LYS A 315 37.23 -13.00 3.97
N LEU A 316 36.93 -12.44 2.79
CA LEU A 316 35.71 -11.67 2.55
C LEU A 316 34.45 -12.51 2.77
N GLN A 317 34.39 -13.73 2.24
CA GLN A 317 33.26 -14.64 2.43
C GLN A 317 33.06 -15.00 3.90
N ARG A 318 34.14 -15.25 4.65
CA ARG A 318 34.08 -15.51 6.09
C ARG A 318 33.52 -14.32 6.86
N LEU A 319 34.00 -13.11 6.57
CA LEU A 319 33.48 -11.88 7.19
C LEU A 319 32.02 -11.67 6.84
N MET A 320 31.61 -11.86 5.57
CA MET A 320 30.20 -11.74 5.19
C MET A 320 29.30 -12.74 5.91
N LYS A 321 29.77 -13.98 6.13
CA LYS A 321 29.03 -14.98 6.91
C LYS A 321 28.92 -14.57 8.38
N LYS A 322 30.02 -14.07 8.96
CA LYS A 322 30.09 -13.60 10.35
C LYS A 322 29.24 -12.35 10.58
N LEU A 323 28.98 -11.55 9.56
CA LEU A 323 28.22 -10.31 9.66
C LEU A 323 26.78 -10.53 10.18
N VAL A 324 26.22 -11.72 9.91
CA VAL A 324 24.89 -12.10 10.37
C VAL A 324 24.79 -12.10 11.91
N ASP A 325 25.89 -12.40 12.62
CA ASP A 325 25.93 -12.39 14.09
C ASP A 325 25.75 -10.99 14.69
N TYR A 326 25.98 -9.94 13.87
CA TYR A 326 25.84 -8.54 14.24
C TYR A 326 24.56 -7.90 13.70
N ALA A 327 23.69 -8.67 13.03
CA ALA A 327 22.54 -8.12 12.31
C ALA A 327 21.44 -7.64 13.28
N PRO A 328 21.15 -6.31 13.35
CA PRO A 328 20.09 -5.79 14.21
C PRO A 328 18.72 -5.93 13.53
N ILE A 329 18.23 -7.16 13.41
CA ILE A 329 17.02 -7.50 12.65
C ILE A 329 15.82 -6.67 13.10
N ASP A 330 15.55 -6.61 14.40
CA ASP A 330 14.41 -5.86 14.94
C ASP A 330 14.50 -4.36 14.61
N ALA A 331 15.68 -3.76 14.75
CA ALA A 331 15.87 -2.34 14.42
C ALA A 331 15.69 -2.07 12.92
N ALA A 332 16.14 -2.97 12.05
CA ALA A 332 15.92 -2.86 10.61
C ALA A 332 14.43 -2.96 10.27
N VAL A 333 13.71 -3.89 10.90
CA VAL A 333 12.25 -4.01 10.76
C VAL A 333 11.53 -2.76 11.29
N ASP A 334 11.95 -2.20 12.41
CA ASP A 334 11.41 -0.95 12.95
C ASP A 334 11.64 0.24 12.01
N GLN A 335 12.77 0.31 11.30
CA GLN A 335 12.98 1.33 10.27
C GLN A 335 12.01 1.17 9.10
N ARG A 336 11.68 -0.08 8.71
CA ARG A 336 10.66 -0.33 7.68
C ARG A 336 9.26 0.01 8.19
N ALA A 337 8.97 -0.31 9.45
CA ALA A 337 7.74 0.08 10.10
C ALA A 337 7.61 1.61 10.09
N LYS A 338 8.65 2.37 10.47
CA LYS A 338 8.66 3.83 10.40
C LYS A 338 8.29 4.35 9.01
N SER A 339 8.89 3.81 7.94
CA SER A 339 8.53 4.18 6.56
C SER A 339 7.06 3.87 6.26
N PHE A 340 6.59 2.68 6.63
CA PHE A 340 5.17 2.33 6.49
C PHE A 340 4.24 3.28 7.24
N LEU A 341 4.57 3.68 8.47
CA LEU A 341 3.77 4.63 9.25
C LEU A 341 3.71 6.01 8.61
N HIS A 342 4.78 6.43 7.95
CA HIS A 342 4.81 7.67 7.18
C HIS A 342 3.91 7.59 5.93
N ASP A 343 3.92 6.44 5.25
CA ASP A 343 3.24 6.26 3.96
C ASP A 343 1.76 5.85 4.10
N CYS A 344 1.36 5.36 5.29
CA CYS A 344 0.03 4.82 5.52
C CYS A 344 -1.06 5.91 5.49
N LEU A 345 -2.24 5.56 4.96
CA LEU A 345 -3.40 6.43 5.02
C LEU A 345 -3.84 6.61 6.48
N PRO A 346 -4.36 7.80 6.86
CA PRO A 346 -4.92 8.00 8.19
C PRO A 346 -6.04 6.99 8.47
N PRO A 347 -6.22 6.53 9.72
CA PRO A 347 -7.23 5.52 10.03
C PRO A 347 -8.65 6.08 9.90
N VAL A 348 -9.56 5.28 9.36
CA VAL A 348 -11.00 5.57 9.41
C VAL A 348 -11.61 4.96 10.66
N LEU A 349 -11.99 5.82 11.60
CA LEU A 349 -12.58 5.41 12.88
C LEU A 349 -14.04 4.99 12.71
N THR A 350 -14.39 3.87 13.32
CA THR A 350 -15.78 3.45 13.54
C THR A 350 -16.50 4.44 14.47
N GLN A 351 -17.84 4.40 14.48
CA GLN A 351 -18.61 5.28 15.37
C GLN A 351 -18.28 5.06 16.84
N SER A 352 -18.08 3.80 17.26
CA SER A 352 -17.69 3.47 18.62
C SER A 352 -16.28 3.96 18.95
N GLU A 353 -15.30 3.79 18.04
CA GLU A 353 -13.94 4.32 18.23
C GLU A 353 -13.93 5.85 18.31
N LYS A 354 -14.76 6.55 17.50
CA LYS A 354 -14.92 8.01 17.62
C LYS A 354 -15.46 8.39 18.99
N GLN A 355 -16.55 7.77 19.44
CA GLN A 355 -17.18 8.04 20.75
C GLN A 355 -16.25 7.77 21.93
N LEU A 356 -15.37 6.78 21.82
CA LEU A 356 -14.42 6.38 22.86
C LEU A 356 -13.03 7.05 22.70
N SER A 357 -12.93 8.11 21.91
CA SER A 357 -11.68 8.84 21.67
C SER A 357 -11.87 10.35 21.78
N VAL A 358 -10.76 11.10 21.69
CA VAL A 358 -10.78 12.56 21.67
C VAL A 358 -11.61 13.14 20.50
N TYR A 359 -11.86 12.37 19.44
CA TYR A 359 -12.69 12.83 18.32
C TYR A 359 -14.18 12.88 18.64
N GLY A 360 -14.63 12.15 19.66
CA GLY A 360 -15.98 12.20 20.20
C GLY A 360 -16.12 13.15 21.39
N PHE A 361 -15.07 13.93 21.69
CA PHE A 361 -15.03 14.81 22.85
C PHE A 361 -16.14 15.88 22.75
N PRO A 362 -16.98 16.04 23.79
CA PRO A 362 -18.17 16.90 23.73
C PRO A 362 -17.87 18.40 23.84
N ALA A 363 -16.59 18.80 23.77
CA ALA A 363 -16.23 20.21 23.84
C ALA A 363 -16.80 20.98 22.66
N GLN A 364 -17.46 22.09 22.98
CA GLN A 364 -18.11 22.93 22.00
C GLN A 364 -18.06 24.39 22.43
N TRP A 365 -18.12 25.29 21.45
CA TRP A 365 -18.27 26.72 21.72
C TRP A 365 -19.75 27.04 21.92
N GLN A 366 -20.11 27.58 23.07
CA GLN A 366 -21.50 27.92 23.40
C GLN A 366 -21.57 29.15 24.31
N ASP A 367 -22.46 30.08 23.97
CA ASP A 367 -22.68 31.33 24.71
C ASP A 367 -21.39 32.14 24.97
N GLY A 368 -20.53 32.22 23.95
CA GLY A 368 -19.29 33.01 24.01
C GLY A 368 -18.18 32.38 24.86
N SER A 369 -18.31 31.11 25.26
CA SER A 369 -17.30 30.39 26.04
C SER A 369 -17.19 28.92 25.61
N PRO A 370 -16.03 28.27 25.81
CA PRO A 370 -15.91 26.84 25.58
C PRO A 370 -16.59 26.06 26.71
N ARG A 371 -17.43 25.08 26.36
CA ARG A 371 -18.13 24.18 27.28
C ARG A 371 -17.60 22.76 27.15
N ASN A 372 -17.76 21.95 28.20
CA ASN A 372 -17.37 20.54 28.26
C ASN A 372 -15.89 20.28 27.91
N VAL A 373 -15.00 21.20 28.33
CA VAL A 373 -13.56 21.13 28.04
C VAL A 373 -12.76 20.21 28.96
N ASP A 374 -13.33 19.86 30.11
CA ASP A 374 -12.64 19.09 31.14
C ASP A 374 -13.22 17.67 31.24
N ILE A 375 -12.43 16.67 30.85
CA ILE A 375 -12.66 15.26 31.22
C ILE A 375 -11.35 14.71 31.76
N LEU A 376 -11.39 14.21 33.00
CA LEU A 376 -10.23 13.65 33.68
C LEU A 376 -10.13 12.16 33.38
N ILE A 377 -8.98 11.75 32.82
CA ILE A 377 -8.57 10.35 32.80
C ILE A 377 -8.12 9.99 34.22
N THR A 378 -8.79 9.03 34.85
CA THR A 378 -8.53 8.57 36.22
C THR A 378 -7.78 7.23 36.22
N LYS A 379 -7.37 6.76 37.41
CA LYS A 379 -6.75 5.44 37.57
C LYS A 379 -7.71 4.29 37.22
N ASP A 380 -9.01 4.54 37.26
CA ASP A 380 -10.07 3.57 36.92
C ASP A 380 -10.44 3.61 35.43
N THR A 381 -9.81 4.50 34.64
CA THR A 381 -10.09 4.59 33.20
C THR A 381 -9.44 3.42 32.46
N GLU A 382 -10.26 2.59 31.84
CA GLU A 382 -9.80 1.52 30.97
C GLU A 382 -9.44 2.09 29.59
N VAL A 383 -8.20 1.82 29.14
CA VAL A 383 -7.70 2.24 27.82
C VAL A 383 -7.28 1.02 27.01
N GLN A 384 -7.60 1.03 25.72
CA GLN A 384 -7.22 -0.04 24.80
C GLN A 384 -6.53 0.53 23.56
N GLU A 385 -5.43 -0.09 23.17
CA GLU A 385 -4.75 0.18 21.91
C GLU A 385 -5.47 -0.59 20.79
N ASN A 386 -6.12 0.14 19.88
CA ASN A 386 -6.95 -0.46 18.84
C ASN A 386 -6.24 -0.66 17.50
N SER A 387 -5.05 -0.08 17.27
CA SER A 387 -4.39 -0.15 15.96
C SER A 387 -3.19 -1.12 15.95
N THR A 388 -2.89 -1.67 14.77
CA THR A 388 -1.63 -2.40 14.50
C THR A 388 -0.51 -1.45 14.04
N ILE A 389 -0.89 -0.22 13.67
CA ILE A 389 -0.04 0.87 13.19
C ILE A 389 0.71 1.54 14.36
N LEU A 390 0.26 1.33 15.60
CA LEU A 390 1.07 1.57 16.78
C LEU A 390 1.72 0.25 17.17
N VAL A 391 3.03 0.14 16.99
CA VAL A 391 3.81 -0.95 17.57
C VAL A 391 3.53 -0.91 19.07
N PRO A 392 3.00 -1.98 19.69
CA PRO A 392 2.83 -1.99 21.12
C PRO A 392 4.24 -1.92 21.72
N PHE A 393 4.63 -0.76 22.22
CA PHE A 393 5.74 -0.64 23.16
C PHE A 393 5.31 -1.37 24.43
N ARG A 394 5.46 -2.70 24.45
CA ARG A 394 5.42 -3.46 25.68
C ARG A 394 6.61 -3.00 26.49
N CYS A 395 6.37 -2.12 27.46
CA CYS A 395 7.29 -1.87 28.55
C CYS A 395 7.29 -3.11 29.45
N GLY A 396 7.81 -4.23 28.93
CA GLY A 396 8.12 -5.40 29.71
C GLY A 396 9.36 -5.07 30.53
N ALA A 397 9.28 -5.22 31.85
CA ALA A 397 10.42 -5.19 32.76
C ALA A 397 11.36 -6.38 32.45
N SER A 398 12.07 -6.29 31.33
CA SER A 398 13.20 -7.14 31.00
C SER A 398 14.44 -6.25 31.05
N LYS A 399 15.52 -6.77 31.66
CA LYS A 399 16.74 -6.01 31.93
C LYS A 399 17.33 -5.47 30.62
N TRP A 400 17.18 -4.18 30.38
CA TRP A 400 17.84 -3.48 29.27
C TRP A 400 19.36 -3.57 29.48
N THR A 401 20.06 -4.28 28.60
CA THR A 401 21.53 -4.23 28.57
C THR A 401 21.98 -2.82 28.11
N PRO A 402 23.22 -2.39 28.43
CA PRO A 402 23.74 -1.08 28.02
C PRO A 402 23.62 -0.82 26.50
N THR A 403 23.74 -1.87 25.68
CA THR A 403 23.57 -1.85 24.21
C THR A 403 22.15 -1.42 23.80
N HIS A 404 21.10 -1.95 24.43
CA HIS A 404 19.72 -1.56 24.11
C HIS A 404 19.43 -0.06 24.39
N LYS A 405 20.10 0.54 25.37
CA LYS A 405 19.95 1.96 25.71
C LYS A 405 20.63 2.86 24.66
N HIS A 406 21.75 2.42 24.09
CA HIS A 406 22.48 3.19 23.09
C HIS A 406 21.75 3.24 21.75
N HIS A 407 21.11 2.13 21.35
CA HIS A 407 20.30 2.04 20.12
C HIS A 407 19.01 2.88 20.20
N ALA A 408 18.32 2.87 21.34
CA ALA A 408 17.14 3.72 21.55
C ALA A 408 17.48 5.22 21.46
N MET A 409 18.67 5.63 21.91
CA MET A 409 19.13 7.02 21.79
C MET A 409 19.48 7.43 20.35
N GLN A 410 20.06 6.53 19.54
CA GLN A 410 20.37 6.82 18.13
C GLN A 410 19.11 6.97 17.27
N ILE A 411 18.06 6.16 17.51
CA ILE A 411 16.77 6.28 16.83
C ILE A 411 16.11 7.64 17.14
N ALA A 412 16.19 8.10 18.39
CA ALA A 412 15.64 9.38 18.83
C ALA A 412 16.38 10.62 18.29
N HIS A 413 17.65 10.47 17.84
CA HIS A 413 18.44 11.60 17.32
C HIS A 413 18.24 11.85 15.81
N SER A 414 17.41 11.05 15.12
CA SER A 414 16.99 11.35 13.75
C SER A 414 15.90 12.44 13.77
N ARG A 415 16.32 13.70 13.58
CA ARG A 415 15.53 14.95 13.73
C ARG A 415 14.45 15.20 12.68
N ASP A 416 13.83 14.18 12.11
CA ASP A 416 12.82 14.34 11.07
C ASP A 416 11.54 13.56 11.38
N THR A 417 10.72 14.05 12.33
CA THR A 417 9.24 13.94 12.31
C THR A 417 8.59 14.55 13.56
N PRO A 418 7.74 15.59 13.46
CA PRO A 418 7.01 16.18 14.60
C PRO A 418 5.99 15.22 15.26
N LEU A 419 5.59 14.14 14.58
CA LEU A 419 4.64 13.15 15.10
C LEU A 419 5.24 12.29 16.24
N LEU A 420 6.56 12.06 16.22
CA LEU A 420 7.26 11.33 17.28
C LEU A 420 7.36 12.17 18.57
N ASP A 421 7.53 13.48 18.46
CA ASP A 421 7.59 14.39 19.61
C ASP A 421 6.27 14.42 20.41
N THR A 422 5.13 14.26 19.74
CA THR A 422 3.82 14.25 20.41
C THR A 422 3.60 12.94 21.20
N ALA A 423 3.99 11.80 20.62
CA ALA A 423 3.94 10.51 21.32
C ALA A 423 4.97 10.43 22.47
N LEU A 424 6.17 10.99 22.27
CA LEU A 424 7.21 11.06 23.30
C LEU A 424 6.88 12.05 24.43
N SER A 425 6.18 13.15 24.15
CA SER A 425 5.72 14.13 25.14
C SER A 425 4.69 13.54 26.11
N ILE A 426 3.76 12.74 25.60
CA ILE A 426 2.77 12.04 26.43
C ILE A 426 3.47 10.99 27.32
N LEU A 427 4.47 10.27 26.78
CA LEU A 427 5.22 9.25 27.50
C LEU A 427 6.23 9.82 28.53
N SER A 428 6.82 10.99 28.28
CA SER A 428 7.75 11.63 29.22
C SER A 428 7.03 12.17 30.46
N THR A 429 5.80 12.66 30.28
CA THR A 429 4.93 13.16 31.36
C THR A 429 4.47 12.04 32.28
N VAL A 430 4.22 10.84 31.74
CA VAL A 430 3.87 9.64 32.53
C VAL A 430 5.09 9.08 33.28
N LYS A 431 6.28 9.08 32.66
CA LYS A 431 7.53 8.63 33.31
C LYS A 431 7.98 9.53 34.45
N GLN A 432 7.85 10.86 34.35
CA GLN A 432 8.24 11.77 35.44
C GLN A 432 7.39 11.58 36.71
N LYS A 433 6.11 11.22 36.59
CA LYS A 433 5.28 10.89 37.77
C LYS A 433 5.72 9.60 38.48
N HIS A 434 6.14 8.57 37.73
CA HIS A 434 6.58 7.29 38.30
C HIS A 434 7.97 7.30 38.95
N VAL A 435 8.86 8.22 38.54
CA VAL A 435 10.19 8.36 39.17
C VAL A 435 10.11 9.12 40.49
N HIS A 436 9.15 10.04 40.65
CA HIS A 436 9.02 10.84 41.87
C HIS A 436 8.38 10.08 43.04
N GLU A 437 7.51 9.09 42.80
CA GLU A 437 6.87 8.30 43.87
C GLU A 437 7.79 7.23 44.49
N ASN A 438 8.89 6.85 43.83
CA ASN A 438 9.82 5.82 44.33
C ASN A 438 11.10 6.34 45.01
N LEU A 439 11.23 7.67 45.19
CA LEU A 439 12.38 8.28 45.87
C LEU A 439 12.05 8.77 47.30
N LEU A 440 10.86 8.46 47.83
CA LEU A 440 10.44 8.82 49.19
C LEU A 440 10.40 7.65 50.19
N HIS A 441 10.79 6.44 49.76
CA HIS A 441 11.00 5.30 50.66
C HIS A 441 12.21 4.47 50.21
N CYS A 442 13.41 4.96 50.52
CA CYS A 442 14.61 4.17 50.78
C CYS A 442 15.67 5.05 51.45
#